data_AF-A0A7W7SJL1-F1
#
_entry.id   AF-A0A7W7SJL1-F1
#
_cell.length_a   1.000
_cell.length_b   1.000
_cell.length_c   1.000
_cell.angle_alpha   90.00
_cell.angle_beta   90.00
_cell.angle_gamma   90.00
#
_symmetry.space_group_name_H-M   'P 1'
#
loop_
_entity.id
_entity.type
_entity.pdbx_description
1 polymer ?
#
loop_
_entity_poly.entity_id
_entity_poly.type
_entity_poly.pdbx_seq_one_letter_code
_entity_poly.pdbx_strand_id
1 'polypeptide(L)'
;MEDGSRRGLTADQAKPAARACPRELMDEWDEGAYLSDPAGVGPNLSFLKVPESKVVKNRVHLDVQAGGGRETPWEVRWPRVVEAVARLTGAGATVLREEHLEGRPDHVVMADPEGNEFCVL
;
A
#
# COMPACT_ATOMS: atom_id res chain seq x y z
N MET A 1 -27.29 23.49 48.12
CA MET A 1 -27.72 22.08 48.16
C MET A 1 -28.21 21.77 46.75
N GLU A 2 -27.31 21.57 45.76
CA GLU A 2 -26.61 20.29 45.44
C GLU A 2 -27.61 19.14 45.31
N ASP A 3 -27.67 18.31 44.27
CA ASP A 3 -26.79 17.89 43.18
C ASP A 3 -27.71 17.46 41.98
N GLY A 4 -27.32 17.17 40.73
CA GLY A 4 -26.04 16.72 40.22
C GLY A 4 -26.01 15.20 39.97
N SER A 5 -26.79 14.65 39.02
CA SER A 5 -26.47 13.33 38.47
C SER A 5 -26.99 13.09 37.05
N ARG A 6 -26.17 13.47 36.05
CA ARG A 6 -26.19 12.87 34.72
C ARG A 6 -25.45 11.54 34.82
N ARG A 7 -26.16 10.42 34.71
CA ARG A 7 -25.53 9.11 34.49
C ARG A 7 -25.39 8.88 32.99
N GLY A 8 -24.16 9.05 32.51
CA GLY A 8 -23.73 8.52 31.22
C GLY A 8 -23.54 7.01 31.28
N LEU A 9 -23.86 6.35 30.18
CA LEU A 9 -23.27 5.07 29.78
C LEU A 9 -22.67 5.32 28.39
N THR A 10 -21.38 5.64 28.35
CA THR A 10 -20.28 4.74 27.92
C THR A 10 -20.38 4.36 26.45
N ALA A 11 -19.60 5.10 25.66
CA ALA A 11 -19.23 4.74 24.31
C ALA A 11 -18.39 3.44 24.37
N ASP A 12 -19.03 2.31 24.11
CA ASP A 12 -18.34 1.07 23.79
C ASP A 12 -18.61 0.72 22.33
N GLN A 13 -17.96 1.50 21.46
CA GLN A 13 -17.60 1.05 20.13
C GLN A 13 -16.11 1.31 20.00
N ALA A 14 -15.33 0.31 20.43
CA ALA A 14 -13.89 0.28 20.19
C ALA A 14 -13.65 0.41 18.68
N LYS A 15 -13.09 1.56 18.28
CA LYS A 15 -12.55 1.79 16.94
C LYS A 15 -11.50 0.70 16.69
N PRO A 16 -11.60 -0.08 15.60
CA PRO A 16 -10.62 -1.13 15.37
C PRO A 16 -9.26 -0.45 15.20
N ALA A 17 -8.28 -0.94 15.97
CA ALA A 17 -6.95 -0.36 16.02
C ALA A 17 -6.31 -0.45 14.63
N ALA A 18 -6.00 0.71 14.03
CA ALA A 18 -5.12 0.77 12.88
C ALA A 18 -3.81 0.10 13.27
N ARG A 19 -3.49 -1.03 12.63
CA ARG A 19 -2.21 -1.69 12.82
C ARG A 19 -1.17 -0.77 12.21
N ALA A 20 -0.24 -0.28 13.04
CA ALA A 20 0.79 0.64 12.61
C ALA A 20 1.67 -0.02 11.53
N CYS A 21 1.97 0.75 10.49
CA CYS A 21 3.04 0.43 9.55
C CYS A 21 4.34 0.19 10.34
N PRO A 22 5.16 -0.84 10.01
CA PRO A 22 6.47 -0.99 10.62
C PRO A 22 7.24 0.33 10.59
N ARG A 23 7.85 0.70 11.72
CA ARG A 23 8.58 1.97 11.94
C ARG A 23 9.53 2.33 10.79
N GLU A 24 10.10 1.31 10.16
CA GLU A 24 11.13 1.43 9.12
C GLU A 24 10.61 2.03 7.80
N LEU A 25 9.29 2.02 7.54
CA LEU A 25 8.68 2.71 6.38
C LEU A 25 8.32 4.18 6.68
N MET A 26 8.42 4.61 7.94
CA MET A 26 7.95 5.90 8.42
C MET A 26 9.05 6.97 8.34
N ASP A 27 10.31 6.56 8.40
CA ASP A 27 11.48 7.45 8.44
C ASP A 27 11.91 7.98 7.05
N GLU A 28 11.33 7.47 5.95
CA GLU A 28 11.69 7.89 4.59
C GLU A 28 10.78 9.02 4.04
N TRP A 29 9.61 9.26 4.66
CA TRP A 29 8.61 10.22 4.19
C TRP A 29 8.03 11.02 5.37
N ASP A 30 8.78 12.02 5.83
CA ASP A 30 8.58 12.79 7.08
C ASP A 30 7.18 13.39 7.33
N GLU A 31 6.22 13.29 6.40
CA GLU A 31 4.85 13.79 6.58
C GLU A 31 3.76 12.93 5.90
N GLY A 32 3.93 11.60 5.85
CA GLY A 32 2.94 10.67 5.30
C GLY A 32 1.91 10.15 6.32
N ALA A 33 0.77 9.66 5.84
CA ALA A 33 -0.17 8.86 6.64
C ALA A 33 -0.43 7.51 5.98
N TYR A 34 -0.68 6.49 6.79
CA TYR A 34 -0.91 5.13 6.30
C TYR A 34 -2.18 4.55 6.90
N LEU A 35 -2.97 3.87 6.08
CA LEU A 35 -4.14 3.14 6.49
C LEU A 35 -4.01 1.68 6.06
N SER A 36 -4.17 0.80 7.03
CA SER A 36 -4.34 -0.63 6.79
C SER A 36 -5.68 -1.08 7.34
N ASP A 37 -6.29 -2.05 6.67
CA ASP A 37 -7.39 -2.80 7.25
C ASP A 37 -6.88 -3.56 8.51
N PRO A 38 -7.46 -3.32 9.70
CA PRO A 38 -7.11 -4.06 10.91
C PRO A 38 -7.30 -5.58 10.79
N ALA A 39 -8.24 -6.02 9.95
CA ALA A 39 -8.46 -7.43 9.64
C ALA A 39 -7.51 -7.98 8.56
N GLY A 40 -6.74 -7.11 7.89
CA GLY A 40 -5.79 -7.47 6.84
C GLY A 40 -6.43 -7.94 5.53
N VAL A 41 -7.72 -7.66 5.30
CA VAL A 41 -8.46 -8.08 4.09
C VAL A 41 -8.42 -6.98 3.02
N GLY A 42 -8.57 -5.73 3.44
CA GLY A 42 -8.57 -4.56 2.57
C GLY A 42 -7.17 -4.12 2.11
N PRO A 43 -7.10 -3.26 1.07
CA PRO A 43 -5.84 -2.73 0.59
C PRO A 43 -5.20 -1.80 1.61
N ASN A 44 -3.89 -1.69 1.52
CA ASN A 44 -3.13 -0.67 2.22
C ASN A 44 -3.14 0.64 1.41
N LEU A 45 -3.27 1.76 2.11
CA LEU A 45 -3.29 3.09 1.51
C LEU A 45 -2.20 3.97 2.13
N SER A 46 -1.34 4.52 1.28
CA SER A 46 -0.34 5.52 1.66
C SER A 46 -0.76 6.89 1.16
N PHE A 47 -0.80 7.87 2.05
CA PHE A 47 -1.09 9.26 1.75
C PHE A 47 0.19 10.05 1.92
N LEU A 48 0.73 10.52 0.81
CA LEU A 48 1.98 11.24 0.76
C LEU A 48 1.66 12.74 0.75
N LYS A 49 2.14 13.47 1.75
CA LYS A 49 2.10 14.93 1.71
C LYS A 49 3.12 15.40 0.70
N VAL A 50 2.67 16.23 -0.23
CA VAL A 50 3.49 16.85 -1.26
C VAL A 50 3.25 18.37 -1.21
N PRO A 51 4.27 19.19 -1.51
CA PRO A 51 4.13 20.65 -1.47
C PRO A 51 3.21 21.20 -2.56
N GLU A 52 2.99 20.44 -3.64
CA GLU A 52 2.18 20.85 -4.77
C GLU A 52 0.68 20.84 -4.43
N SER A 53 -0.03 21.87 -4.91
CA SER A 53 -1.48 21.92 -4.85
C SER A 53 -2.13 20.93 -5.82
N LYS A 54 -3.36 20.51 -5.52
CA LYS A 54 -4.15 19.62 -6.40
C LYS A 54 -4.46 20.31 -7.73
N VAL A 55 -3.99 19.72 -8.83
CA VAL A 55 -4.21 20.22 -10.20
C VAL A 55 -5.22 19.40 -11.00
N VAL A 56 -5.34 18.09 -10.73
CA VAL A 56 -6.25 17.15 -11.42
C VAL A 56 -6.91 16.22 -10.41
N LYS A 57 -7.61 15.17 -10.86
CA LYS A 57 -8.06 14.07 -9.99
C LYS A 57 -6.87 13.48 -9.21
N ASN A 58 -7.15 12.75 -8.13
CA ASN A 58 -6.08 12.22 -7.26
C ASN A 58 -5.05 11.41 -8.08
N ARG A 59 -3.76 11.69 -7.86
CA ARG A 59 -2.66 10.87 -8.40
C ARG A 59 -2.53 9.64 -7.51
N VAL A 60 -2.63 8.45 -8.11
CA VAL A 60 -2.56 7.17 -7.41
C VAL A 60 -1.40 6.38 -8.00
N HIS A 61 -0.63 5.73 -7.12
CA HIS A 61 0.31 4.68 -7.48
C HIS A 61 -0.37 3.36 -7.09
N LEU A 62 -0.59 2.46 -8.05
CA LEU A 62 -1.23 1.18 -7.79
C LEU A 62 -0.17 0.09 -7.66
N ASP A 63 -0.16 -0.60 -6.54
CA ASP A 63 0.74 -1.71 -6.25
C ASP A 63 -0.03 -3.04 -6.17
N VAL A 64 0.31 -3.97 -7.06
CA VAL A 64 -0.21 -5.34 -7.05
C VAL A 64 0.76 -6.21 -6.24
N GLN A 65 0.35 -6.55 -5.02
CA GLN A 65 1.07 -7.42 -4.10
C GLN A 65 0.96 -8.91 -4.51
N ALA A 66 1.84 -9.34 -5.42
CA ALA A 66 1.92 -10.72 -5.88
C ALA A 66 2.98 -11.54 -5.13
N GLY A 67 4.02 -10.87 -4.61
CA GLY A 67 5.14 -11.48 -3.91
C GLY A 67 4.82 -11.92 -2.48
N GLY A 68 3.77 -11.35 -1.87
CA GLY A 68 3.42 -11.57 -0.47
C GLY A 68 4.18 -10.66 0.49
N GLY A 69 4.45 -9.42 0.08
CA GLY A 69 5.12 -8.41 0.89
C GLY A 69 6.64 -8.55 0.95
N ARG A 70 7.32 -7.45 1.29
CA ARG A 70 8.80 -7.38 1.38
C ARG A 70 9.36 -8.15 2.59
N GLU A 71 8.51 -8.51 3.54
CA GLU A 71 8.81 -9.42 4.65
C GLU A 71 9.00 -10.88 4.19
N THR A 72 8.47 -11.25 3.01
CA THR A 72 8.71 -12.57 2.42
C THR A 72 10.14 -12.63 1.86
N PRO A 73 10.92 -13.69 2.15
CA PRO A 73 12.27 -13.85 1.61
C PRO A 73 12.30 -13.68 0.09
N TRP A 74 13.31 -12.96 -0.42
CA TRP A 74 13.40 -12.59 -1.83
C TRP A 74 13.35 -13.81 -2.76
N GLU A 75 14.00 -14.91 -2.36
CA GLU A 75 14.05 -16.17 -3.11
C GLU A 75 12.67 -16.81 -3.29
N VAL A 76 11.70 -16.45 -2.43
CA VAL A 76 10.30 -16.87 -2.53
C VAL A 76 9.45 -15.81 -3.21
N ARG A 77 9.69 -14.53 -2.87
CA ARG A 77 8.94 -13.38 -3.37
C ARG A 77 9.13 -13.17 -4.87
N TRP A 78 10.38 -13.11 -5.33
CA TRP A 78 10.71 -12.75 -6.71
C TRP A 78 10.15 -13.73 -7.75
N PRO A 79 10.23 -15.06 -7.58
CA PRO A 79 9.58 -15.98 -8.51
C PRO A 79 8.06 -15.76 -8.65
N ARG A 80 7.37 -15.37 -7.57
CA ARG A 80 5.93 -15.06 -7.61
C ARG A 80 5.64 -13.77 -8.37
N VAL A 81 6.49 -12.75 -8.21
CA VAL A 81 6.40 -11.51 -9.00
C VAL A 81 6.57 -11.83 -10.48
N VAL A 82 7.60 -12.61 -10.84
CA VAL A 82 7.85 -13.02 -12.24
C VAL A 82 6.66 -13.80 -12.81
N GLU A 83 6.08 -14.73 -12.05
CA GLU A 83 4.87 -15.46 -12.47
C GLU A 83 3.68 -14.53 -12.70
N ALA A 84 3.46 -13.57 -11.80
CA ALA A 84 2.39 -12.59 -11.93
C ALA A 84 2.59 -11.69 -13.15
N VAL A 85 3.81 -11.21 -13.38
CA VAL A 85 4.18 -10.44 -14.59
C VAL A 85 3.87 -11.25 -15.84
N ALA A 86 4.28 -12.51 -15.92
CA ALA A 86 4.00 -13.37 -17.07
C ALA A 86 2.49 -13.54 -17.32
N ARG A 87 1.70 -13.73 -16.25
CA ARG A 87 0.23 -13.81 -16.34
C ARG A 87 -0.39 -12.51 -16.84
N LEU A 88 0.07 -11.37 -16.33
CA LEU A 88 -0.44 -10.05 -16.72
C LEU A 88 -0.07 -9.70 -18.16
N THR A 89 1.14 -10.05 -18.59
CA THR A 89 1.54 -9.93 -20.00
C THR A 89 0.69 -10.81 -20.90
N GLY A 90 0.40 -12.04 -20.48
CA GLY A 90 -0.56 -12.91 -21.18
C GLY A 90 -1.98 -12.34 -21.27
N ALA A 91 -2.35 -11.44 -20.35
CA ALA A 91 -3.63 -10.73 -20.34
C ALA A 91 -3.61 -9.40 -21.11
N GLY A 92 -2.47 -9.00 -21.68
CA GLY A 92 -2.33 -7.79 -22.51
C GLY A 92 -1.59 -6.62 -21.85
N ALA A 93 -1.11 -6.78 -20.61
CA ALA A 93 -0.27 -5.75 -19.98
C ALA A 93 1.15 -5.72 -20.59
N THR A 94 1.79 -4.57 -20.57
CA THR A 94 3.15 -4.35 -21.09
C THR A 94 4.13 -4.10 -19.94
N VAL A 95 5.29 -4.76 -19.97
CA VAL A 95 6.39 -4.45 -19.03
C VAL A 95 7.05 -3.14 -19.46
N LEU A 96 7.10 -2.17 -18.55
CA LEU A 96 7.76 -0.88 -18.80
C LEU A 96 9.21 -0.88 -18.33
N ARG A 97 9.46 -1.35 -17.10
CA ARG A 97 10.80 -1.43 -16.50
C ARG A 97 10.83 -2.34 -15.27
N GLU A 98 11.99 -2.90 -15.01
CA GLU A 98 12.31 -3.60 -13.76
C GLU A 98 13.06 -2.62 -12.84
N GLU A 99 12.63 -2.55 -11.59
CA GLU A 99 13.21 -1.67 -10.58
C GLU A 99 14.01 -2.52 -9.59
N HIS A 100 15.17 -2.00 -9.17
CA HIS A 100 16.12 -2.72 -8.34
C HIS A 100 16.25 -2.06 -6.96
N LEU A 101 16.36 -2.90 -5.93
CA LEU A 101 16.67 -2.49 -4.57
C LEU A 101 17.87 -3.32 -4.10
N GLU A 102 18.88 -2.65 -3.54
CA GLU A 102 20.11 -3.31 -3.04
C GLU A 102 20.81 -4.21 -4.09
N GLY A 103 20.78 -3.80 -5.36
CA GLY A 103 21.45 -4.51 -6.45
C GLY A 103 20.73 -5.75 -6.97
N ARG A 104 19.52 -6.04 -6.49
CA ARG A 104 18.67 -7.14 -6.99
C ARG A 104 17.31 -6.62 -7.48
N PRO A 105 16.63 -7.36 -8.38
CA PRO A 105 15.29 -7.00 -8.81
C PRO A 105 14.32 -6.96 -7.61
N ASP A 106 13.51 -5.91 -7.54
CA ASP A 106 12.55 -5.70 -6.46
C ASP A 106 11.11 -5.75 -6.97
N HIS A 107 10.79 -5.00 -8.02
CA HIS A 107 9.45 -4.93 -8.58
C HIS A 107 9.48 -4.59 -10.06
N VAL A 108 8.36 -4.83 -10.74
CA VAL A 108 8.22 -4.53 -12.17
C VAL A 108 7.11 -3.51 -12.35
N VAL A 109 7.43 -2.42 -13.05
CA VAL A 109 6.43 -1.43 -13.48
C VAL A 109 5.84 -1.90 -14.80
N MET A 110 4.52 -2.00 -14.84
CA MET A 110 3.74 -2.43 -15.99
C MET A 110 2.70 -1.38 -16.38
N ALA A 111 2.24 -1.43 -17.62
CA ALA A 111 1.07 -0.70 -18.09
C ALA A 111 -0.03 -1.68 -18.53
N ASP A 112 -1.29 -1.38 -18.20
CA ASP A 112 -2.43 -2.09 -18.76
C ASP A 112 -2.68 -1.70 -20.25
N PRO A 113 -3.61 -2.34 -20.96
CA PRO A 113 -3.91 -2.02 -22.37
C PRO A 113 -4.35 -0.56 -22.61
N GLU A 114 -4.91 0.11 -21.61
CA GLU A 114 -5.29 1.53 -21.67
C GLU A 114 -4.13 2.48 -21.34
N GLY A 115 -2.98 1.95 -20.90
CA GLY A 115 -1.79 2.71 -20.56
C GLY A 115 -1.72 3.18 -19.10
N ASN A 116 -2.54 2.64 -18.20
CA ASN A 116 -2.44 2.94 -16.78
C ASN A 116 -1.24 2.20 -16.17
N GLU A 117 -0.36 2.95 -15.49
CA GLU A 117 0.83 2.39 -14.85
C GLU A 117 0.54 1.82 -13.47
N PHE A 118 1.14 0.66 -13.17
CA PHE A 118 1.09 0.01 -11.86
C PHE A 118 2.35 -0.82 -11.63
N CYS A 119 2.67 -1.11 -10.36
CA CYS A 119 3.78 -1.97 -9.98
C CYS A 119 3.30 -3.37 -9.59
N VAL A 120 4.13 -4.38 -9.86
CA VAL A 120 3.95 -5.77 -9.41
C VAL A 120 5.13 -6.12 -8.50
N LEU A 121 4.82 -6.52 -7.26
CA LEU A 121 5.79 -6.62 -6.16
C LEU A 121 5.49 -7.75 -5.18
#